data_AF-A0A5J4P9F2-F1
#
_entry.id   AF-A0A5J4P9F2-F1
#
_cell.length_a   1.000
_cell.length_b   1.000
_cell.length_c   1.000
_cell.angle_alpha   90.00
_cell.angle_beta   90.00
_cell.angle_gamma   90.00
#
_symmetry.space_group_name_H-M   'P 1'
#
loop_
_entity.id
_entity.type
_entity.pdbx_description
1 polymer ?
#
loop_
_entity_poly.entity_id
_entity_poly.type
_entity_poly.pdbx_seq_one_letter_code
_entity_poly.pdbx_strand_id
1 'polypeptide(L)'
;TPSVNYTERWYTRKVMQGWNEDKKNIMPVDTLFGFYRVYNYNASLGLNTKIYGMYKPLFAKEKEIQIRHVVTPQLSVSAAPDFGSSRYGYYETVTYTDSNGEPQVREYSPYTGGSFGIPGKGKQGNVTFDLSNNVEMKMKAGSDSASFRKISLIDELGANISYNIAALTQPWSNLSVRMRLKLSKSYTFNLNSSFATYA
;
A
#
# COMPACT_ATOMS: atom_id res chain seq x y z
N THR A 1 -12.40 8.03 5.49
CA THR A 1 -11.60 9.19 5.11
C THR A 1 -11.19 9.10 3.66
N PRO A 2 -11.77 9.92 2.78
CA PRO A 2 -11.28 10.12 1.43
C PRO A 2 -10.02 11.01 1.44
N SER A 3 -9.13 10.83 0.47
CA SER A 3 -8.03 11.73 0.20
C SER A 3 -7.72 11.75 -1.30
N VAL A 4 -7.30 12.90 -1.80
CA VAL A 4 -6.82 13.07 -3.18
C VAL A 4 -5.54 13.87 -3.11
N ASN A 5 -4.50 13.39 -3.79
CA ASN A 5 -3.26 14.11 -3.93
C ASN A 5 -3.06 14.47 -5.41
N TYR A 6 -2.70 15.73 -5.66
CA TYR A 6 -2.36 16.25 -6.98
C TYR A 6 -1.01 16.95 -6.88
N THR A 7 -0.10 16.62 -7.79
CA THR A 7 1.23 17.22 -7.87
C THR A 7 1.45 17.70 -9.29
N GLU A 8 1.83 18.96 -9.45
CA GLU A 8 2.11 19.55 -10.74
C GLU A 8 3.52 20.14 -10.77
N ARG A 9 4.21 19.93 -11.89
CA ARG A 9 5.57 20.38 -12.17
C ARG A 9 5.54 21.20 -13.44
N TRP A 10 6.21 22.33 -13.41
CA TRP A 10 6.34 23.22 -14.57
C TRP A 10 7.75 23.16 -15.11
N TYR A 11 7.84 22.94 -16.41
CA TYR A 11 9.08 22.92 -17.16
C TYR A 11 9.05 24.03 -18.20
N THR A 12 10.20 24.69 -18.35
CA THR A 12 10.43 25.73 -19.36
C THR A 12 11.05 25.18 -20.64
N ARG A 13 11.36 23.88 -20.67
CA ARG A 13 11.92 23.18 -21.82
C ARG A 13 11.57 21.70 -21.80
N LYS A 14 11.59 21.08 -22.98
CA LYS A 14 11.67 19.63 -23.15
C LYS A 14 12.78 19.28 -24.14
N VAL A 15 13.48 18.19 -23.89
CA VAL A 15 14.61 17.73 -24.70
C VAL A 15 14.16 16.56 -25.56
N MET A 16 14.10 16.75 -26.87
CA MET A 16 13.83 15.68 -27.82
C MET A 16 15.10 14.88 -28.04
N GLN A 17 14.97 13.56 -28.00
CA GLN A 17 16.08 12.65 -28.23
C GLN A 17 15.86 11.88 -29.53
N GLY A 18 16.97 11.48 -30.15
CA GLY A 18 16.98 10.67 -31.35
C GLY A 18 18.20 9.76 -31.37
N TRP A 19 18.17 8.80 -32.30
CA TRP A 19 19.27 7.87 -32.48
C TRP A 19 20.43 8.55 -33.21
N ASN A 20 21.64 8.41 -32.67
CA ASN A 20 22.85 8.84 -33.32
C ASN A 20 23.61 7.60 -33.83
N GLU A 21 23.75 7.49 -35.16
CA GLU A 21 24.40 6.33 -35.80
C GLU A 21 25.90 6.23 -35.48
N ASP A 22 26.60 7.37 -35.38
CA ASP A 22 28.04 7.40 -35.12
C ASP A 22 28.39 6.87 -33.72
N LYS A 23 27.60 7.24 -32.72
CA LYS A 23 27.82 6.88 -31.31
C LYS A 23 27.01 5.66 -30.86
N LYS A 24 26.17 5.11 -31.74
CA LYS A 24 25.25 3.98 -31.46
C LYS A 24 24.49 4.15 -30.14
N ASN A 25 23.99 5.36 -29.89
CA ASN A 25 23.25 5.66 -28.67
C ASN A 25 22.20 6.75 -28.92
N ILE A 26 21.23 6.83 -28.00
CA ILE A 26 20.26 7.91 -27.98
C ILE A 26 20.90 9.17 -27.41
N MET A 27 20.76 10.27 -28.12
CA MET A 27 21.29 11.57 -27.73
C MET A 27 20.24 12.67 -27.90
N PRO A 28 20.37 13.78 -27.14
CA PRO A 28 19.60 14.99 -27.40
C PRO A 28 19.79 15.45 -28.85
N VAL A 29 18.69 15.64 -29.57
CA VAL A 29 18.66 16.17 -30.94
C VAL A 29 18.24 17.63 -30.92
N ASP A 30 17.22 17.95 -30.12
CA ASP A 30 16.67 19.30 -30.03
C ASP A 30 16.18 19.62 -28.62
N THR A 31 16.20 20.90 -28.25
CA THR A 31 15.64 21.41 -26.99
C THR A 31 14.59 22.45 -27.31
N LEU A 32 13.33 22.08 -27.09
CA LEU A 32 12.20 22.97 -27.30
C LEU A 32 11.92 23.76 -26.03
N PHE A 33 12.00 25.08 -26.12
CA PHE A 33 11.67 26.00 -25.03
C PHE A 33 10.18 26.35 -25.08
N GLY A 34 9.55 26.36 -23.92
CA GLY A 34 8.11 26.59 -23.79
C GLY A 34 7.61 26.23 -22.40
N PHE A 35 6.35 26.53 -22.11
CA PHE A 35 5.73 26.18 -20.85
C PHE A 35 5.05 24.81 -20.94
N TYR A 36 5.59 23.83 -20.20
CA TYR A 36 5.08 22.46 -20.18
C TYR A 36 4.68 22.07 -18.77
N ARG A 37 3.50 21.46 -18.65
CA ARG A 37 2.89 21.05 -17.38
C ARG A 37 2.95 19.53 -17.28
N VAL A 38 3.59 19.03 -16.23
CA VAL A 38 3.70 17.61 -15.94
C VAL A 38 3.09 17.35 -14.58
N TYR A 39 1.99 16.62 -14.54
CA TYR A 39 1.24 16.39 -13.32
C TYR A 39 0.94 14.91 -13.06
N ASN A 40 0.79 14.57 -11.80
CA ASN A 40 0.30 13.28 -11.34
C ASN A 40 -0.72 13.45 -10.23
N TYR A 41 -1.57 12.44 -10.09
CA TYR A 41 -2.57 12.39 -9.05
C TYR A 41 -2.85 10.96 -8.60
N ASN A 42 -3.28 10.84 -7.36
CA ASN A 42 -3.81 9.60 -6.80
C ASN A 42 -4.98 9.92 -5.88
N ALA A 43 -5.86 8.95 -5.70
CA ALA A 43 -6.97 9.03 -4.76
C ALA A 43 -6.93 7.82 -3.84
N SER A 44 -7.32 8.02 -2.58
CA SER A 44 -7.52 6.93 -1.64
C SER A 44 -8.76 7.12 -0.77
N LEU A 45 -9.32 6.01 -0.31
CA LEU A 45 -10.48 5.96 0.56
C LEU A 45 -10.21 4.93 1.66
N GLY A 46 -10.18 5.37 2.92
CA GLY A 46 -10.06 4.49 4.09
C GLY A 46 -11.37 4.42 4.87
N LEU A 47 -11.77 3.22 5.31
CA LEU A 47 -12.83 2.97 6.26
C LEU A 47 -12.23 2.22 7.45
N ASN A 48 -12.53 2.67 8.66
CA ASN A 48 -12.09 2.06 9.91
C ASN A 48 -13.24 2.14 10.90
N THR A 49 -13.53 1.04 11.58
CA THR A 49 -14.51 1.02 12.68
C THR A 49 -13.96 0.20 13.85
N LYS A 50 -14.53 0.41 15.03
CA LYS A 50 -14.24 -0.40 16.21
C LYS A 50 -15.54 -1.03 16.69
N ILE A 51 -15.56 -2.35 16.67
CA ILE A 51 -16.69 -3.17 17.10
C ILE A 51 -16.31 -3.75 18.46
N TYR A 52 -17.12 -3.43 19.47
CA TYR A 52 -16.94 -3.92 20.83
C TYR A 52 -17.91 -5.07 21.07
N GLY A 53 -17.39 -6.22 21.52
CA GLY A 53 -18.20 -7.34 21.97
C GLY A 53 -17.83 -7.75 23.39
N MET A 54 -18.84 -8.14 24.16
CA MET A 54 -18.70 -8.62 25.52
C MET A 54 -19.50 -9.90 25.69
N TYR A 55 -18.87 -10.96 26.19
CA TYR A 55 -19.58 -12.19 26.54
C TYR A 55 -19.15 -12.72 27.90
N LYS A 56 -20.08 -13.38 28.59
CA LYS A 56 -19.84 -14.06 29.86
C LYS A 56 -19.77 -15.56 29.60
N PRO A 57 -18.60 -16.21 29.72
CA PRO A 57 -18.48 -17.65 29.50
C PRO A 57 -19.35 -18.45 30.49
N LEU A 58 -20.07 -19.44 29.97
CA LEU A 58 -20.97 -20.28 30.77
C LEU A 58 -20.25 -21.23 31.75
N PHE A 59 -18.95 -21.47 31.54
CA PHE A 59 -18.13 -22.42 32.30
C PHE A 59 -17.46 -21.84 33.55
N ALA A 60 -17.65 -20.55 33.88
CA ALA A 60 -16.99 -19.90 35.02
C ALA A 60 -17.90 -18.89 35.74
N LYS A 61 -19.15 -19.28 36.04
CA LYS A 61 -20.16 -18.41 36.67
C LYS A 61 -19.72 -17.84 38.03
N GLU A 62 -19.03 -18.62 38.85
CA GLU A 62 -18.62 -18.22 40.21
C GLU A 62 -17.57 -17.09 40.23
N LYS A 63 -16.76 -16.96 39.17
CA LYS A 63 -15.66 -15.97 39.11
C LYS A 63 -16.05 -14.67 38.41
N GLU A 64 -17.33 -14.52 38.04
CA GLU A 64 -17.88 -13.38 37.29
C GLU A 64 -16.99 -12.92 36.13
N ILE A 65 -16.52 -13.88 35.34
CA ILE A 65 -15.62 -13.60 34.23
C ILE A 65 -16.42 -12.93 33.10
N GLN A 66 -15.89 -11.81 32.59
CA GLN A 66 -16.39 -11.16 31.39
C GLN A 66 -15.25 -11.01 30.39
N ILE A 67 -15.45 -11.53 29.17
CA ILE A 67 -14.49 -11.41 28.08
C ILE A 67 -14.96 -10.29 27.16
N ARG A 68 -14.09 -9.30 26.98
CA ARG A 68 -14.25 -8.21 26.04
C ARG A 68 -13.34 -8.45 24.85
N HIS A 69 -13.89 -8.47 23.66
CA HIS A 69 -13.10 -8.38 22.44
C HIS A 69 -13.37 -7.05 21.73
N VAL A 70 -12.33 -6.48 21.14
CA VAL A 70 -12.41 -5.27 20.31
C VAL A 70 -11.93 -5.69 18.93
N VAL A 71 -12.84 -5.70 17.96
CA VAL A 71 -12.54 -5.98 16.56
C VAL A 71 -12.43 -4.65 15.83
N THR A 72 -11.33 -4.42 15.14
CA THR A 72 -11.07 -3.20 14.37
C THR A 72 -10.85 -3.59 12.91
N PRO A 73 -11.93 -3.72 12.10
CA PRO A 73 -11.79 -3.91 10.67
C PRO A 73 -11.41 -2.57 10.00
N GLN A 74 -10.53 -2.67 9.02
CA GLN A 74 -10.03 -1.54 8.24
C GLN A 74 -10.02 -1.95 6.77
N LEU A 75 -10.57 -1.09 5.92
CA LEU A 75 -10.55 -1.24 4.47
C LEU A 75 -9.95 0.02 3.87
N SER A 76 -8.95 -0.11 3.01
CA SER A 76 -8.40 1.02 2.28
C SER A 76 -8.32 0.73 0.80
N VAL A 77 -8.84 1.62 -0.03
CA VAL A 77 -8.72 1.58 -1.49
C VAL A 77 -7.85 2.73 -1.92
N SER A 78 -6.94 2.51 -2.87
CA SER A 78 -6.14 3.56 -3.49
C SER A 78 -6.00 3.30 -4.99
N ALA A 79 -5.92 4.35 -5.79
CA ALA A 79 -5.74 4.25 -7.22
C ALA A 79 -4.97 5.43 -7.79
N ALA A 80 -4.16 5.15 -8.83
CA ALA A 80 -3.51 6.15 -9.66
C ALA A 80 -3.54 5.69 -11.14
N PRO A 81 -3.72 6.61 -12.09
CA PRO A 81 -3.59 6.30 -13.51
C PRO A 81 -2.18 5.88 -13.89
N ASP A 82 -2.05 5.27 -15.07
CA ASP A 82 -0.76 5.07 -15.71
C ASP A 82 -0.28 6.37 -16.39
N PHE A 83 0.64 7.09 -15.75
CA PHE A 83 1.23 8.30 -16.31
C PHE A 83 2.26 8.01 -17.42
N GLY A 84 2.55 6.74 -17.69
CA GLY A 84 3.27 6.29 -18.88
C GLY A 84 2.45 6.35 -20.18
N SER A 85 1.12 6.44 -20.07
CA SER A 85 0.24 6.46 -21.25
C SER A 85 0.51 7.67 -22.15
N SER A 86 0.50 7.44 -23.47
CA SER A 86 0.76 8.46 -24.50
C SER A 86 -0.11 9.71 -24.38
N ARG A 87 -1.32 9.60 -23.82
CA ARG A 87 -2.22 10.74 -23.58
C ARG A 87 -1.61 11.85 -22.71
N TYR A 88 -0.63 11.51 -21.86
CA TYR A 88 0.03 12.45 -20.97
C TYR A 88 1.26 13.10 -21.63
N GLY A 89 1.85 12.46 -22.65
CA GLY A 89 3.05 12.98 -23.33
C GLY A 89 4.27 13.11 -22.42
N TYR A 90 4.33 12.34 -21.32
CA TYR A 90 5.48 12.34 -20.41
C TYR A 90 6.60 11.43 -20.90
N TYR A 91 6.28 10.51 -21.80
CA TYR A 91 7.20 9.55 -22.38
C TYR A 91 7.02 9.51 -23.89
N GLU A 92 8.15 9.36 -24.59
CA GLU A 92 8.26 9.30 -26.03
C GLU A 92 9.15 8.11 -26.40
N THR A 93 9.03 7.62 -27.62
CA THR A 93 9.84 6.51 -28.13
C THR A 93 10.74 6.97 -29.28
N VAL A 94 11.90 6.35 -29.36
CA VAL A 94 12.82 6.44 -30.51
C VAL A 94 12.98 5.05 -31.06
N THR A 95 12.70 4.89 -32.35
CA THR A 95 12.98 3.66 -33.09
C THR A 95 14.34 3.79 -33.77
N TYR A 96 15.15 2.75 -33.69
CA TYR A 96 16.45 2.67 -34.35
C TYR A 96 16.74 1.25 -34.80
N THR A 97 17.58 1.08 -35.81
CA THR A 97 17.99 -0.25 -36.28
C THR A 97 19.26 -0.67 -35.53
N ASP A 98 19.25 -1.87 -34.95
CA ASP A 98 20.44 -2.41 -34.29
C ASP A 98 21.48 -2.95 -35.29
N SER A 99 22.60 -3.46 -34.76
CA SER A 99 23.67 -4.03 -35.59
C SER A 99 23.27 -5.27 -36.38
N ASN A 100 22.15 -5.91 -36.04
CA ASN A 100 21.63 -7.10 -36.71
C ASN A 100 20.58 -6.74 -37.78
N GLY A 101 20.28 -5.46 -37.96
CA GLY A 101 19.26 -5.00 -38.91
C GLY A 101 17.83 -5.01 -38.34
N GLU A 102 17.67 -5.30 -37.04
CA GLU A 102 16.35 -5.39 -36.42
C GLU A 102 15.92 -4.03 -35.85
N PRO A 103 14.66 -3.62 -36.04
CA PRO A 103 14.14 -2.39 -35.47
C PRO A 103 13.96 -2.54 -33.95
N GLN A 104 14.63 -1.67 -33.20
CA GLN A 104 14.55 -1.55 -31.76
C GLN A 104 13.79 -0.28 -31.38
N VAL A 105 13.03 -0.34 -30.29
CA VAL A 105 12.34 0.81 -29.72
C VAL A 105 12.89 1.08 -28.34
N ARG A 106 13.36 2.29 -28.10
CA ARG A 106 13.75 2.73 -26.76
C ARG A 106 12.90 3.93 -26.36
N GLU A 107 12.41 3.85 -25.14
CA GLU A 107 11.57 4.88 -24.56
C GLU A 107 12.41 5.85 -23.72
N TYR A 108 12.05 7.13 -23.75
CA TYR A 108 12.65 8.18 -22.95
C TYR A 108 11.56 9.16 -22.48
N SER A 109 11.92 10.09 -21.60
CA SER A 109 11.05 11.22 -21.28
C SER A 109 11.70 12.52 -21.75
N PRO A 110 10.97 13.38 -22.48
CA PRO A 110 11.46 14.71 -22.84
C PRO A 110 11.75 15.62 -21.65
N TYR A 111 11.27 15.27 -20.45
CA TYR A 111 11.46 16.02 -19.21
C TYR A 111 12.57 15.46 -18.32
N THR A 112 13.24 14.37 -18.74
CA THR A 112 14.41 13.82 -18.04
C THR A 112 15.53 14.85 -17.93
N GLY A 113 16.16 14.94 -16.76
CA GLY A 113 17.22 15.93 -16.49
C GLY A 113 16.72 17.29 -16.00
N GLY A 114 15.40 17.49 -15.90
CA GLY A 114 14.83 18.61 -15.18
C GLY A 114 14.75 18.36 -13.67
N SER A 115 14.77 19.43 -12.86
CA SER A 115 14.97 19.35 -11.40
C SER A 115 13.88 18.61 -10.62
N PHE A 116 12.65 18.51 -11.15
CA PHE A 116 11.48 18.00 -10.40
C PHE A 116 11.11 16.53 -10.68
N GLY A 117 11.83 15.87 -11.59
CA GLY A 117 11.54 14.50 -12.01
C GLY A 117 10.19 14.32 -12.71
N ILE A 118 9.87 13.09 -13.11
CA ILE A 118 8.66 12.76 -13.85
C ILE A 118 7.79 11.77 -13.10
N PRO A 119 6.45 11.81 -13.27
CA PRO A 119 5.57 10.77 -12.78
C PRO A 119 6.03 9.39 -13.29
N GLY A 120 6.05 8.40 -12.42
CA GLY A 120 6.38 7.03 -12.79
C GLY A 120 5.32 6.40 -13.69
N LYS A 121 5.69 5.30 -14.36
CA LYS A 121 4.79 4.49 -15.17
C LYS A 121 4.03 3.47 -14.35
N GLY A 122 2.96 2.96 -14.94
CA GLY A 122 2.17 1.87 -14.42
C GLY A 122 0.88 2.37 -13.79
N LYS A 123 -0.21 1.70 -14.13
CA LYS A 123 -1.48 1.86 -13.42
C LYS A 123 -1.31 1.35 -11.99
N GLN A 124 -1.86 2.07 -11.02
CA GLN A 124 -1.85 1.64 -9.62
C GLN A 124 -3.29 1.48 -9.15
N GLY A 125 -3.56 0.40 -8.44
CA GLY A 125 -4.83 0.18 -7.80
C GLY A 125 -4.64 -0.86 -6.71
N ASN A 126 -4.93 -0.51 -5.47
CA ASN A 126 -4.73 -1.42 -4.35
C ASN A 126 -5.90 -1.34 -3.36
N VAL A 127 -6.46 -2.49 -3.01
CA VAL A 127 -7.45 -2.67 -1.94
C VAL A 127 -6.78 -3.43 -0.82
N THR A 128 -6.64 -2.83 0.37
CA THR A 128 -6.12 -3.52 1.56
C THR A 128 -7.23 -3.74 2.55
N PHE A 129 -7.35 -4.96 3.05
CA PHE A 129 -8.18 -5.32 4.17
C PHE A 129 -7.30 -5.70 5.36
N ASP A 130 -7.52 -5.06 6.49
CA ASP A 130 -6.90 -5.39 7.77
C ASP A 130 -8.00 -5.69 8.79
N LEU A 131 -7.83 -6.76 9.54
CA LEU A 131 -8.67 -7.08 10.67
C LEU A 131 -7.76 -7.23 11.89
N SER A 132 -7.97 -6.39 12.90
CA SER A 132 -7.29 -6.53 14.19
C SER A 132 -8.28 -6.89 15.28
N ASN A 133 -7.90 -7.81 16.17
CA ASN A 133 -8.68 -8.19 17.33
C ASN A 133 -7.84 -8.11 18.60
N ASN A 134 -8.41 -7.53 19.65
CA ASN A 134 -7.81 -7.49 20.98
C ASN A 134 -8.78 -8.15 21.96
N VAL A 135 -8.32 -9.05 22.82
CA VAL A 135 -9.15 -9.79 23.78
C VAL A 135 -8.67 -9.54 25.20
N GLU A 136 -9.58 -9.08 26.04
CA GLU A 136 -9.33 -8.74 27.43
C GLU A 136 -10.36 -9.45 28.32
N MET A 137 -9.91 -9.90 29.48
CA MET A 137 -10.74 -10.49 30.51
C MET A 137 -10.89 -9.53 31.69
N LYS A 138 -12.10 -9.37 32.18
CA LYS A 138 -12.40 -8.78 33.49
C LYS A 138 -12.81 -9.92 34.44
N MET A 139 -12.22 -9.95 35.63
CA MET A 139 -12.56 -10.90 36.68
C MET A 139 -12.58 -10.20 38.05
N LYS A 140 -13.34 -10.72 39.01
CA LYS A 140 -13.35 -10.19 40.38
C LYS A 140 -11.97 -10.38 41.04
N ALA A 141 -11.47 -9.37 41.75
CA ALA A 141 -10.12 -9.38 42.33
C ALA A 141 -9.97 -10.25 43.60
N GLY A 142 -11.08 -10.69 44.21
CA GLY A 142 -11.14 -11.52 45.41
C GLY A 142 -12.58 -11.85 45.81
N SER A 143 -12.78 -12.78 46.77
CA SER A 143 -14.11 -13.17 47.25
C SER A 143 -14.90 -12.00 47.84
N ASP A 144 -14.23 -11.13 48.61
CA ASP A 144 -14.83 -9.99 49.33
C ASP A 144 -14.65 -8.61 48.68
N SER A 145 -14.03 -8.53 47.49
CA SER A 145 -13.74 -7.23 46.86
C SER A 145 -14.76 -6.87 45.77
N ALA A 146 -15.34 -5.67 45.82
CA ALA A 146 -16.18 -5.12 44.74
C ALA A 146 -15.37 -4.70 43.48
N SER A 147 -14.05 -4.82 43.52
CA SER A 147 -13.14 -4.38 42.45
C SER A 147 -12.91 -5.47 41.39
N PHE A 148 -12.95 -5.07 40.11
CA PHE A 148 -12.62 -5.94 38.97
C PHE A 148 -11.17 -5.75 38.51
N ARG A 149 -10.46 -6.86 38.30
CA ARG A 149 -9.13 -6.89 37.68
C ARG A 149 -9.26 -7.13 36.18
N LYS A 150 -8.56 -6.30 35.40
CA LYS A 150 -8.43 -6.43 33.94
C LYS A 150 -7.15 -7.19 33.58
N ILE A 151 -7.27 -8.22 32.75
CA ILE A 151 -6.17 -9.05 32.26
C ILE A 151 -6.25 -9.08 30.74
N SER A 152 -5.18 -8.69 30.04
CA SER A 152 -5.12 -8.87 28.58
C SER A 152 -4.84 -10.35 28.28
N LEU A 153 -5.66 -10.97 27.44
CA LEU A 153 -5.45 -12.35 26.99
C LEU A 153 -4.71 -12.36 25.66
N ILE A 154 -5.20 -11.55 24.71
CA ILE A 154 -4.62 -11.37 23.39
C ILE A 154 -4.47 -9.87 23.18
N ASP A 155 -3.22 -9.40 23.21
CA ASP A 155 -2.92 -7.99 22.98
C ASP A 155 -3.18 -7.61 21.54
N GLU A 156 -3.00 -8.53 20.59
CA GLU A 156 -3.31 -8.34 19.19
C GLU A 156 -3.39 -9.70 18.48
N LEU A 157 -4.45 -9.92 17.72
CA LEU A 157 -4.53 -10.93 16.66
C LEU A 157 -4.99 -10.21 15.41
N GLY A 158 -4.07 -10.01 14.48
CA GLY A 158 -4.29 -9.27 13.25
C GLY A 158 -4.10 -10.14 12.03
N ALA A 159 -4.89 -9.87 10.99
CA ALA A 159 -4.74 -10.45 9.66
C ALA A 159 -4.82 -9.33 8.62
N ASN A 160 -3.91 -9.35 7.65
CA ASN A 160 -3.81 -8.37 6.58
C ASN A 160 -3.70 -9.06 5.22
N ILE A 161 -4.47 -8.58 4.25
CA ILE A 161 -4.39 -9.00 2.85
C ILE A 161 -4.66 -7.80 1.95
N SER A 162 -4.03 -7.75 0.79
CA SER A 162 -4.28 -6.73 -0.21
C SER A 162 -4.52 -7.32 -1.60
N TYR A 163 -5.22 -6.58 -2.44
CA TYR A 163 -5.53 -6.91 -3.82
C TYR A 163 -5.07 -5.78 -4.75
N ASN A 164 -4.13 -6.09 -5.64
CA ASN A 164 -3.62 -5.20 -6.67
C ASN A 164 -4.50 -5.29 -7.92
N ILE A 165 -5.34 -4.27 -8.11
CA ILE A 165 -6.27 -4.12 -9.23
C ILE A 165 -5.53 -3.96 -10.56
N ALA A 166 -4.28 -3.48 -10.53
CA ALA A 166 -3.49 -3.26 -11.73
C ALA A 166 -2.65 -4.47 -12.15
N ALA A 167 -2.52 -5.50 -11.29
CA ALA A 167 -1.75 -6.70 -11.60
C ALA A 167 -2.53 -7.65 -12.53
N LEU A 168 -1.84 -8.18 -13.55
CA LEU A 168 -2.39 -9.20 -14.45
C LEU A 168 -2.23 -10.63 -13.90
N THR A 169 -1.20 -10.84 -13.08
CA THR A 169 -0.88 -12.13 -12.48
C THR A 169 -0.74 -11.96 -10.97
N GLN A 170 -1.30 -12.91 -10.21
CA GLN A 170 -1.26 -12.92 -8.75
C GLN A 170 -1.66 -11.56 -8.12
N PRO A 171 -2.90 -11.11 -8.32
CA PRO A 171 -3.34 -9.82 -7.82
C PRO A 171 -3.49 -9.81 -6.30
N TRP A 172 -3.67 -10.97 -5.65
CA TRP A 172 -3.71 -11.08 -4.20
C TRP A 172 -2.29 -11.10 -3.60
N SER A 173 -2.09 -10.33 -2.52
CA SER A 173 -0.92 -10.47 -1.69
C SER A 173 -1.03 -11.70 -0.79
N ASN A 174 0.11 -12.16 -0.29
CA ASN A 174 0.14 -13.10 0.82
C ASN A 174 -0.70 -12.59 2.00
N LEU A 175 -1.34 -13.52 2.71
CA LEU A 175 -2.02 -13.25 3.96
C LEU A 175 -0.97 -13.13 5.07
N SER A 176 -0.84 -11.93 5.65
CA SER A 176 -0.01 -11.72 6.81
C SER A 176 -0.84 -11.86 8.09
N VAL A 177 -0.40 -12.71 9.00
CA VAL A 177 -1.00 -12.87 10.33
C VAL A 177 0.00 -12.39 11.37
N ARG A 178 -0.46 -11.54 12.28
CA ARG A 178 0.31 -11.00 13.39
C ARG A 178 -0.37 -11.33 14.70
N MET A 179 0.37 -11.82 15.68
CA MET A 179 -0.15 -12.14 16.99
C MET A 179 0.79 -11.62 18.08
N ARG A 180 0.24 -10.91 19.06
CA ARG A 180 0.94 -10.47 20.27
C ARG A 180 0.18 -10.98 21.50
N LEU A 181 0.90 -11.68 22.36
CA LEU A 181 0.39 -12.17 23.65
C LEU A 181 1.26 -11.62 24.78
N LYS A 182 0.62 -11.00 25.77
CA LYS A 182 1.30 -10.59 27.00
C LYS A 182 1.14 -11.69 28.06
N LEU A 183 2.07 -12.64 28.07
CA LEU A 183 2.03 -13.80 28.95
C LEU A 183 2.22 -13.40 30.43
N SER A 184 3.03 -12.37 30.70
CA SER A 184 3.20 -11.80 32.03
C SER A 184 3.58 -10.30 31.96
N LYS A 185 3.85 -9.66 33.12
CA LYS A 185 4.35 -8.27 33.14
C LYS A 185 5.68 -8.09 32.41
N SER A 186 6.50 -9.13 32.36
CA SER A 186 7.87 -9.10 31.81
C SER A 186 8.05 -9.91 30.53
N TYR A 187 7.04 -10.70 30.13
CA TYR A 187 7.12 -11.59 28.97
C TYR A 187 6.02 -11.26 27.95
N THR A 188 6.46 -10.91 26.75
CA THR A 188 5.61 -10.68 25.58
C THR A 188 6.04 -11.62 24.46
N PHE A 189 5.09 -12.38 23.92
CA PHE A 189 5.29 -13.22 22.75
C PHE A 189 4.75 -12.50 21.52
N ASN A 190 5.55 -12.43 20.46
CA ASN A 190 5.17 -11.87 19.16
C ASN A 190 5.39 -12.93 18.08
N LEU A 191 4.38 -13.12 17.24
CA LEU A 191 4.43 -14.00 16.09
C LEU A 191 4.01 -13.22 14.84
N ASN A 192 4.79 -13.33 13.77
CA ASN A 192 4.43 -12.85 12.44
C ASN A 192 4.56 -14.02 11.47
N SER A 193 3.50 -14.28 10.71
CA SER A 193 3.45 -15.35 9.73
C SER A 193 2.93 -14.79 8.41
N SER A 194 3.40 -15.36 7.30
CA SER A 194 3.00 -14.99 5.95
C SER A 194 2.61 -16.25 5.20
N PHE A 195 1.40 -16.28 4.66
CA PHE A 195 0.84 -17.40 3.92
C PHE A 195 0.68 -16.99 2.46
N ALA A 196 1.31 -17.75 1.55
CA ALA A 196 1.15 -17.51 0.13
C ALA A 196 -0.31 -17.72 -0.29
N THR A 197 -0.87 -16.73 -0.98
CA THR A 197 -2.18 -16.87 -1.64
C THR A 197 -1.92 -17.34 -3.06
N TYR A 198 -2.38 -18.54 -3.40
CA TYR A 198 -2.15 -19.15 -4.72
C TYR A 198 -3.17 -18.70 -5.79
N ALA A 199 -3.77 -17.50 -5.62
CA ALA A 199 -4.82 -16.97 -6.48
C ALA A 199 -4.39 -15.66 -7.16
#